data_AF-G5QKS6-F1
#
_entry.id   AF-G5QKS6-F1
#
_cell.length_a   1.000
_cell.length_b   1.000
_cell.length_c   1.000
_cell.angle_alpha   90.00
_cell.angle_beta   90.00
_cell.angle_gamma   90.00
#
_symmetry.space_group_name_H-M   'P 1'
#
loop_
_entity.id
_entity.type
_entity.pdbx_description
1 polymer ?
#
loop_
_entity_poly.entity_id
_entity_poly.type
_entity_poly.pdbx_seq_one_letter_code
_entity_poly.pdbx_strand_id
1 'polypeptide(L)'
;MESTEATKQFKALSNRYAWKKEQVRYVFDDPLIRKVVYRVLEAERQKEYEALKAQIKKEKAAFYKDPVNRKLTRQEWVAQQALKQDQAAISCLRGWSYRYKRNALTPSLSENAIVCAVADDIRPYNVQSYETSVNRDGTIQYKQNGIVQIQDKGDRIEIADPYTQGGQHIAGAMVIAEEKSGEKMQFSGDSAFVGAACNIVPWFNSGGEKPLPLTDPRQRVMAGYDKPETHSDRPVMTHRIVDEETYLASRQGVRAVDDRETDELKPEKNTHRLR
;
A
#
# COMPACT_ATOMS: atom_id res chain seq x y z
N MET A 1 40.55 15.44 -17.10
CA MET A 1 39.94 15.24 -15.77
C MET A 1 40.92 15.79 -14.74
N GLU A 2 40.57 16.86 -14.04
CA GLU A 2 41.42 17.42 -12.98
C GLU A 2 41.55 16.44 -11.81
N SER A 3 42.79 16.20 -11.36
CA SER A 3 43.03 15.39 -10.17
C SER A 3 42.40 16.06 -8.95
N THR A 4 41.59 15.32 -8.18
CA THR A 4 41.03 15.84 -6.93
C THR A 4 42.14 16.31 -5.99
N GLU A 5 41.88 17.30 -5.16
CA GLU A 5 42.86 17.90 -4.24
C GLU A 5 43.54 16.85 -3.33
N ALA A 6 42.78 15.88 -2.83
CA ALA A 6 43.29 14.73 -2.09
C ALA A 6 44.33 13.93 -2.90
N THR A 7 44.09 13.71 -4.20
CA THR A 7 45.05 13.02 -5.08
C THR A 7 46.35 13.83 -5.21
N LYS A 8 46.27 15.16 -5.28
CA LYS A 8 47.45 16.05 -5.31
C LYS A 8 48.25 15.95 -4.01
N GLN A 9 47.59 15.92 -2.86
CA GLN A 9 48.24 15.79 -1.55
C GLN A 9 48.98 14.45 -1.39
N PHE A 10 48.35 13.32 -1.76
CA PHE A 10 49.02 12.01 -1.73
C PHE A 10 50.20 11.92 -2.70
N LYS A 11 50.09 12.54 -3.89
CA LYS A 11 51.19 12.61 -4.85
C LYS A 11 52.35 13.46 -4.32
N ALA A 12 52.05 14.60 -3.69
CA ALA A 12 53.06 15.45 -3.06
C ALA A 12 53.80 14.72 -1.93
N LEU A 13 53.08 13.99 -1.06
CA LEU A 13 53.68 13.14 -0.02
C LEU A 13 54.64 12.12 -0.63
N SER A 14 54.18 11.41 -1.67
CA SER A 14 54.99 10.38 -2.35
C SER A 14 56.25 10.97 -2.99
N ASN A 15 56.13 12.11 -3.67
CA ASN A 15 57.25 12.81 -4.29
C ASN A 15 58.27 13.29 -3.25
N ARG A 16 57.80 13.79 -2.10
CA ARG A 16 58.68 14.24 -1.00
C ARG A 16 59.52 13.10 -0.45
N TYR A 17 58.95 11.92 -0.25
CA TYR A 17 59.70 10.75 0.20
C TYR A 17 60.59 10.14 -0.88
N ALA A 18 60.20 10.23 -2.16
CA ALA A 18 61.08 9.87 -3.27
C ALA A 18 62.33 10.77 -3.28
N TRP A 19 62.16 12.07 -3.11
CA TRP A 19 63.26 13.03 -3.01
C TRP A 19 64.15 12.77 -1.78
N LYS A 20 63.57 12.50 -0.60
CA LYS A 20 64.35 12.10 0.59
C LYS A 20 65.20 10.85 0.33
N LYS A 21 64.64 9.83 -0.33
CA LYS A 21 65.39 8.62 -0.70
C LYS A 21 66.54 8.93 -1.66
N GLU A 22 66.34 9.85 -2.59
CA GLU A 22 67.39 10.30 -3.50
C GLU A 22 68.52 11.00 -2.76
N GLN A 23 68.22 11.88 -1.79
CA GLN A 23 69.25 12.52 -0.96
C GLN A 23 70.09 11.51 -0.16
N VAL A 24 69.47 10.46 0.37
CA VAL A 24 70.17 9.40 1.11
C VAL A 24 71.22 8.71 0.23
N ARG A 25 70.99 8.61 -1.10
CA ARG A 25 71.99 8.05 -2.04
C ARG A 25 73.26 8.90 -2.13
N TYR A 26 73.12 10.22 -1.99
CA TYR A 26 74.23 11.16 -2.05
C TYR A 26 74.95 11.34 -0.71
N VAL A 27 74.24 11.20 0.42
CA VAL A 27 74.79 11.42 1.76
C VAL A 27 75.50 10.18 2.31
N PHE A 28 75.01 8.97 1.99
CA PHE A 28 75.54 7.73 2.53
C PHE A 28 76.08 6.82 1.43
N ASP A 29 77.40 6.60 1.44
CA ASP A 29 78.09 5.71 0.52
C ASP A 29 77.91 4.23 0.89
N ASP A 30 77.86 3.90 2.18
CA ASP A 30 77.68 2.53 2.67
C ASP A 30 76.27 1.98 2.33
N PRO A 31 76.17 0.88 1.56
CA PRO A 31 74.89 0.24 1.23
C PRO A 31 74.07 -0.24 2.43
N LEU A 32 74.72 -0.69 3.51
CA LEU A 32 74.04 -1.20 4.72
C LEU A 32 73.33 -0.07 5.45
N ILE A 33 74.00 1.08 5.61
CA ILE A 33 73.43 2.28 6.22
C ILE A 33 72.24 2.78 5.38
N ARG A 34 72.41 2.87 4.06
CA ARG A 34 71.33 3.27 3.12
C ARG A 34 70.08 2.38 3.27
N LYS A 35 70.25 1.06 3.41
CA LYS A 35 69.16 0.11 3.60
C LYS A 35 68.39 0.37 4.90
N VAL A 36 69.09 0.65 6.00
CA VAL A 36 68.47 0.97 7.29
C VAL A 36 67.68 2.29 7.18
N VAL A 37 68.29 3.32 6.61
CA VAL A 37 67.64 4.64 6.44
C VAL A 37 66.40 4.54 5.55
N TYR A 38 66.43 3.76 4.47
CA TYR A 38 65.24 3.54 3.63
C TYR A 38 64.07 2.91 4.39
N ARG A 39 64.34 1.94 5.26
CA ARG A 39 63.30 1.31 6.09
C ARG A 39 62.68 2.32 7.05
N VAL A 40 63.49 3.19 7.66
CA VAL A 40 63.00 4.27 8.52
C VAL A 40 62.13 5.23 7.73
N LEU A 41 62.59 5.69 6.55
CA LEU A 41 61.81 6.58 5.67
C LEU A 41 60.50 5.95 5.21
N GLU A 42 60.47 4.64 4.98
CA GLU A 42 59.24 3.91 4.63
C GLU A 42 58.26 3.84 5.79
N ALA A 43 58.74 3.59 7.01
CA ALA A 43 57.92 3.59 8.21
C ALA A 43 57.34 5.00 8.47
N GLU A 44 58.15 6.05 8.33
CA GLU A 44 57.70 7.44 8.42
C GLU A 44 56.65 7.77 7.35
N ARG A 45 56.90 7.39 6.10
CA ARG A 45 55.96 7.58 5.00
C ARG A 45 54.63 6.91 5.29
N GLN A 46 54.65 5.70 5.83
CA GLN A 46 53.44 4.95 6.17
C GLN A 46 52.65 5.67 7.26
N LYS A 47 53.32 6.13 8.32
CA LYS A 47 52.70 6.89 9.41
C LYS A 47 52.05 8.18 8.90
N GLU A 48 52.74 8.94 8.06
CA GLU A 48 52.18 10.16 7.47
C GLU A 48 51.05 9.89 6.48
N TYR A 49 51.14 8.81 5.70
CA TYR A 49 50.09 8.40 4.78
C TYR A 49 48.80 8.05 5.54
N GLU A 50 48.91 7.33 6.66
CA GLU A 50 47.80 6.99 7.54
C GLU A 50 47.20 8.24 8.20
N ALA A 51 48.04 9.17 8.66
CA ALA A 51 47.58 10.45 9.21
C ALA A 51 46.80 11.27 8.17
N LEU A 52 47.32 11.39 6.94
CA LEU A 52 46.66 12.09 5.84
C LEU A 52 45.33 11.42 5.47
N LYS A 53 45.30 10.09 5.40
CA LYS A 53 44.07 9.32 5.16
C LYS A 53 43.02 9.56 6.25
N ALA A 54 43.45 9.58 7.52
CA ALA A 54 42.56 9.85 8.65
C ALA A 54 42.02 11.28 8.61
N GLN A 55 42.85 12.26 8.25
CA GLN A 55 42.46 13.66 8.11
C GLN A 55 41.40 13.84 7.01
N ILE A 56 41.66 13.32 5.81
CA ILE A 56 40.70 13.37 4.69
C ILE A 56 39.39 12.66 5.06
N LYS A 57 39.45 11.56 5.81
CA LYS A 57 38.25 10.87 6.29
C LYS A 57 37.44 11.76 7.25
N LYS A 58 38.09 12.48 8.16
CA LYS A 58 37.45 13.42 9.09
C LYS A 58 36.82 14.59 8.34
N GLU A 59 37.51 15.18 7.37
CA GLU A 59 37.00 16.27 6.54
C GLU A 59 35.78 15.85 5.74
N LYS A 60 35.83 14.68 5.08
CA LYS A 60 34.66 14.11 4.38
C LYS A 60 33.50 13.85 5.34
N ALA A 61 33.78 13.28 6.51
CA ALA A 61 32.73 13.02 7.50
C ALA A 61 32.10 14.33 8.00
N ALA A 62 32.88 15.38 8.23
CA ALA A 62 32.38 16.69 8.60
C ALA A 62 31.52 17.29 7.48
N PHE A 63 31.99 17.22 6.23
CA PHE A 63 31.23 17.69 5.06
C PHE A 63 29.87 17.00 4.91
N TYR A 64 29.82 15.68 5.09
CA TYR A 64 28.56 14.91 4.99
C TYR A 64 27.68 14.95 6.24
N LYS A 65 28.14 15.54 7.36
CA LYS A 65 27.27 15.78 8.53
C LYS A 65 26.22 16.84 8.23
N ASP A 66 26.52 17.79 7.35
CA ASP A 66 25.55 18.79 6.94
C ASP A 66 24.45 18.15 6.09
N PRO A 67 23.16 18.27 6.47
CA PRO A 67 22.05 17.64 5.75
C PRO A 67 21.98 18.02 4.27
N VAL A 68 22.44 19.23 3.92
CA VAL A 68 22.48 19.77 2.55
C VAL A 68 23.46 19.01 1.66
N ASN A 69 24.59 18.59 2.22
CA ASN A 69 25.68 17.93 1.50
C ASN A 69 25.55 16.41 1.50
N ARG A 70 24.60 15.87 2.25
CA ARG A 70 24.32 14.43 2.27
C ARG A 70 23.87 13.99 0.88
N LYS A 71 24.46 12.89 0.40
CA LYS A 71 23.98 12.25 -0.83
C LYS A 71 22.54 11.81 -0.63
N LEU A 72 21.65 12.34 -1.47
CA LEU A 72 20.26 11.95 -1.48
C LEU A 72 20.12 10.52 -1.99
N THR A 73 19.27 9.75 -1.33
CA THR A 73 18.81 8.47 -1.86
C THR A 73 17.98 8.73 -3.12
N ARG A 74 17.92 7.78 -4.05
CA ARG A 74 17.06 7.91 -5.25
C ARG A 74 15.63 8.32 -4.90
N GLN A 75 15.07 7.77 -3.82
CA GLN A 75 13.71 8.12 -3.38
C GLN A 75 13.61 9.57 -2.92
N GLU A 76 14.57 10.04 -2.13
CA GLU A 76 14.62 11.42 -1.64
C GLU A 76 14.81 12.41 -2.79
N TRP A 77 15.67 12.08 -3.76
CA TRP A 77 15.88 12.90 -4.96
C TRP A 77 14.60 12.97 -5.81
N VAL A 78 13.92 11.84 -6.05
CA VAL A 78 12.64 11.82 -6.77
C VAL A 78 11.58 12.62 -6.02
N ALA A 79 11.51 12.51 -4.69
CA ALA A 79 10.58 13.31 -3.88
C ALA A 79 10.87 14.82 -4.01
N GLN A 80 12.14 15.23 -4.00
CA GLN A 80 12.50 16.63 -4.23
C GLN A 80 12.14 17.13 -5.63
N GLN A 81 12.27 16.29 -6.68
CA GLN A 81 11.81 16.69 -8.03
C GLN A 81 10.28 16.76 -8.10
N ALA A 82 9.57 15.85 -7.43
CA ALA A 82 8.11 15.89 -7.37
C ALA A 82 7.60 17.16 -6.65
N LEU A 83 8.29 17.63 -5.60
CA LEU A 83 8.00 18.92 -4.96
C LEU A 83 8.16 20.11 -5.92
N LYS A 84 9.04 20.00 -6.91
CA LYS A 84 9.20 20.98 -8.00
C LYS A 84 8.18 20.79 -9.13
N GLN A 85 7.14 19.98 -8.92
CA GLN A 85 6.07 19.70 -9.88
C GLN A 85 6.55 18.96 -11.16
N ASP A 86 7.67 18.24 -11.08
CA ASP A 86 8.09 17.35 -12.17
C ASP A 86 7.12 16.17 -12.31
N GLN A 87 6.43 16.10 -13.44
CA GLN A 87 5.42 15.08 -13.73
C GLN A 87 6.00 13.66 -13.79
N ALA A 88 7.24 13.49 -14.27
CA ALA A 88 7.89 12.18 -14.32
C ALA A 88 8.24 11.69 -12.92
N ALA A 89 8.66 12.60 -12.04
CA ALA A 89 8.95 12.29 -10.64
C ALA A 89 7.68 11.92 -9.87
N ILE A 90 6.60 12.67 -10.04
CA ILE A 90 5.27 12.36 -9.47
C ILE A 90 4.81 10.97 -9.95
N SER A 91 4.95 10.69 -11.25
CA SER A 91 4.60 9.39 -11.82
C SER A 91 5.46 8.25 -11.28
N CYS A 92 6.75 8.49 -11.01
CA CYS A 92 7.61 7.50 -10.34
C CYS A 92 7.16 7.20 -8.91
N LEU A 93 6.79 8.23 -8.13
CA LEU A 93 6.26 8.03 -6.77
C LEU A 93 4.95 7.24 -6.79
N ARG A 94 4.04 7.56 -7.72
CA ARG A 94 2.81 6.79 -7.95
C ARG A 94 3.13 5.34 -8.34
N GLY A 95 4.07 5.14 -9.26
CA GLY A 95 4.52 3.81 -9.66
C GLY A 95 5.09 2.98 -8.51
N TRP A 96 5.84 3.58 -7.58
CA TRP A 96 6.28 2.90 -6.36
C TRP A 96 5.13 2.59 -5.42
N SER A 97 4.21 3.53 -5.19
CA SER A 97 3.00 3.29 -4.41
C SER A 97 2.21 2.10 -4.97
N TYR A 98 1.94 2.10 -6.28
CA TYR A 98 1.28 0.96 -6.95
C TYR A 98 2.06 -0.34 -6.83
N ARG A 99 3.39 -0.30 -6.91
CA ARG A 99 4.21 -1.50 -6.72
C ARG A 99 4.12 -2.02 -5.28
N TYR A 100 4.12 -1.14 -4.29
CA TYR A 100 3.98 -1.54 -2.89
C TYR A 100 2.59 -2.15 -2.63
N LYS A 101 1.53 -1.53 -3.17
CA LYS A 101 0.16 -2.08 -3.12
C LYS A 101 0.05 -3.43 -3.83
N ARG A 102 0.60 -3.57 -5.05
CA ARG A 102 0.56 -4.82 -5.82
C ARG A 102 1.28 -5.96 -5.12
N ASN A 103 2.38 -5.67 -4.44
CA ASN A 103 3.17 -6.69 -3.77
C ASN A 103 2.57 -7.11 -2.41
N ALA A 104 1.37 -6.61 -2.02
CA ALA A 104 0.63 -6.93 -0.80
C ALA A 104 1.58 -7.37 0.34
N LEU A 105 2.50 -6.48 0.71
CA LEU A 105 3.55 -6.81 1.67
C LEU A 105 2.96 -7.17 3.03
N THR A 106 1.79 -6.61 3.33
CA THR A 106 0.97 -6.98 4.46
C THR A 106 -0.03 -8.08 4.04
N PRO A 107 0.03 -9.28 4.65
CA PRO A 107 -0.94 -10.34 4.36
C PRO A 107 -2.36 -9.89 4.75
N SER A 108 -3.36 -10.47 4.09
CA SER A 108 -4.76 -10.25 4.48
C SER A 108 -5.00 -10.79 5.89
N LEU A 109 -5.65 -9.98 6.72
CA LEU A 109 -5.91 -10.33 8.12
C LEU A 109 -7.05 -11.35 8.23
N SER A 110 -8.12 -11.15 7.45
CA SER A 110 -9.27 -12.03 7.39
C SER A 110 -10.13 -11.75 6.14
N GLU A 111 -11.10 -12.63 5.88
CA GLU A 111 -12.13 -12.41 4.86
C GLU A 111 -13.27 -11.49 5.33
N ASN A 112 -13.40 -11.30 6.65
CA ASN A 112 -14.40 -10.46 7.29
C ASN A 112 -13.94 -9.00 7.29
N ALA A 113 -14.67 -8.16 6.56
CA ALA A 113 -14.26 -6.79 6.30
C ALA A 113 -15.42 -5.82 6.05
N ILE A 114 -15.13 -4.53 6.20
CA ILE A 114 -15.94 -3.43 5.69
C ILE A 114 -15.32 -2.97 4.38
N VAL A 115 -16.09 -3.00 3.29
CA VAL A 115 -15.66 -2.57 1.96
C VAL A 115 -16.07 -1.11 1.76
N CYS A 116 -15.07 -0.27 1.51
CA CYS A 116 -15.18 1.17 1.30
C CYS A 116 -14.98 1.52 -0.19
N ALA A 117 -14.99 2.80 -0.56
CA ALA A 117 -14.75 3.22 -1.93
C ALA A 117 -13.27 3.10 -2.30
N VAL A 118 -12.96 2.87 -3.58
CA VAL A 118 -11.57 2.71 -4.07
C VAL A 118 -10.76 4.01 -3.92
N ALA A 119 -11.46 5.15 -3.97
CA ALA A 119 -10.87 6.48 -3.83
C ALA A 119 -10.68 6.90 -2.37
N ASP A 120 -11.09 6.09 -1.39
CA ASP A 120 -10.94 6.44 0.01
C ASP A 120 -9.47 6.45 0.43
N ASP A 121 -9.03 7.59 0.95
CA ASP A 121 -7.69 7.77 1.47
C ASP A 121 -7.47 6.91 2.74
N ILE A 122 -6.24 6.43 2.89
CA ILE A 122 -5.79 5.76 4.11
C ILE A 122 -5.24 6.82 5.05
N ARG A 123 -6.06 7.31 5.98
CA ARG A 123 -5.64 8.25 7.02
C ARG A 123 -5.67 7.55 8.38
N PRO A 124 -4.55 7.53 9.14
CA PRO A 124 -4.54 6.96 10.48
C PRO A 124 -5.54 7.68 11.36
N TYR A 125 -6.55 6.94 11.83
CA TYR A 125 -7.54 7.43 12.77
C TYR A 125 -7.25 6.85 14.14
N ASN A 126 -7.21 7.68 15.18
CA ASN A 126 -6.89 7.19 16.52
C ASN A 126 -8.12 6.58 17.17
N VAL A 127 -8.26 5.25 17.07
CA VAL A 127 -9.32 4.50 17.75
C VAL A 127 -8.90 4.23 19.19
N GLN A 128 -9.73 4.63 20.15
CA GLN A 128 -9.49 4.35 21.57
C GLN A 128 -9.28 2.84 21.80
N SER A 129 -8.31 2.49 22.64
CA SER A 129 -7.92 1.11 22.96
C SER A 129 -7.13 0.35 21.88
N TYR A 130 -6.70 1.00 20.79
CA TYR A 130 -5.79 0.41 19.81
C TYR A 130 -4.48 1.20 19.67
N GLU A 131 -3.39 0.48 19.46
CA GLU A 131 -2.13 1.05 19.01
C GLU A 131 -2.10 1.07 17.46
N THR A 132 -1.91 2.26 16.88
CA THR A 132 -1.92 2.45 15.42
C THR A 132 -0.50 2.41 14.84
N SER A 133 -0.30 1.65 13.77
CA SER A 133 0.98 1.61 13.04
C SER A 133 0.74 1.58 11.52
N VAL A 134 1.63 2.21 10.76
CA VAL A 134 1.51 2.30 9.28
C VAL A 134 2.65 1.53 8.63
N ASN A 135 2.29 0.57 7.79
CA ASN A 135 3.24 -0.23 7.04
C ASN A 135 3.74 0.51 5.79
N ARG A 136 4.86 0.02 5.22
CA ARG A 136 5.49 0.61 4.03
C ARG A 136 4.61 0.61 2.78
N ASP A 137 3.66 -0.32 2.70
CA ASP A 137 2.67 -0.42 1.62
C ASP A 137 1.49 0.54 1.78
N GLY A 138 1.45 1.29 2.89
CA GLY A 138 0.39 2.23 3.23
C GLY A 138 -0.73 1.59 4.05
N THR A 139 -0.69 0.29 4.34
CA THR A 139 -1.69 -0.38 5.19
C THR A 139 -1.58 0.10 6.63
N ILE A 140 -2.71 0.47 7.24
CA ILE A 140 -2.75 0.80 8.68
C ILE A 140 -3.13 -0.45 9.46
N GLN A 141 -2.37 -0.75 10.50
CA GLN A 141 -2.66 -1.83 11.45
C GLN A 141 -3.03 -1.24 12.81
N TYR A 142 -4.15 -1.71 13.34
CA TYR A 142 -4.65 -1.40 14.67
C TYR A 142 -4.45 -2.62 15.56
N LYS A 143 -3.61 -2.46 16.59
CA LYS A 143 -3.21 -3.54 17.49
C LYS A 143 -3.88 -3.38 18.84
N GLN A 144 -4.38 -4.47 19.39
CA GLN A 144 -4.80 -4.55 20.79
C GLN A 144 -3.93 -5.59 21.48
N ASN A 145 -3.29 -5.22 22.60
CA ASN A 145 -2.34 -6.08 23.32
C ASN A 145 -1.23 -6.65 22.42
N GLY A 146 -0.75 -5.86 21.45
CA GLY A 146 0.30 -6.25 20.50
C GLY A 146 -0.16 -7.13 19.32
N ILE A 147 -1.43 -7.57 19.30
CA ILE A 147 -2.00 -8.39 18.22
C ILE A 147 -2.78 -7.48 17.26
N VAL A 148 -2.56 -7.64 15.95
CA VAL A 148 -3.31 -6.89 14.92
C VAL A 148 -4.74 -7.41 14.88
N GLN A 149 -5.69 -6.54 15.22
CA GLN A 149 -7.12 -6.88 15.25
C GLN A 149 -7.89 -6.27 14.08
N ILE A 150 -7.48 -5.09 13.63
CA ILE A 150 -8.09 -4.40 12.49
C ILE A 150 -6.99 -3.94 11.54
N GLN A 151 -7.23 -4.05 10.25
CA GLN A 151 -6.31 -3.65 9.20
C GLN A 151 -7.03 -2.83 8.12
N ASP A 152 -6.63 -1.58 7.92
CA ASP A 152 -7.19 -0.69 6.89
C ASP A 152 -6.27 -0.64 5.66
N LYS A 153 -6.77 -1.15 4.53
CA LYS A 153 -6.12 -1.12 3.21
C LYS A 153 -6.62 0.02 2.31
N GLY A 154 -7.52 0.87 2.82
CA GLY A 154 -8.15 1.99 2.10
C GLY A 154 -9.56 1.66 1.67
N ASP A 155 -9.69 0.80 0.67
CA ASP A 155 -10.95 0.31 0.11
C ASP A 155 -11.53 -0.87 0.89
N ARG A 156 -10.78 -1.39 1.87
CA ARG A 156 -11.15 -2.56 2.67
C ARG A 156 -10.56 -2.48 4.06
N ILE A 157 -11.42 -2.60 5.07
CA ILE A 157 -11.05 -2.67 6.49
C ILE A 157 -11.29 -4.10 6.95
N GLU A 158 -10.22 -4.87 7.13
CA GLU A 158 -10.23 -6.29 7.53
C GLU A 158 -10.23 -6.43 9.05
N ILE A 159 -10.95 -7.42 9.58
CA ILE A 159 -11.18 -7.61 11.03
C ILE A 159 -10.82 -9.04 11.42
N ALA A 160 -9.81 -9.25 12.28
CA ALA A 160 -9.34 -10.57 12.66
C ALA A 160 -10.40 -11.37 13.44
N ASP A 161 -10.82 -10.84 14.59
CA ASP A 161 -11.74 -11.53 15.51
C ASP A 161 -13.04 -10.72 15.72
N PRO A 162 -14.01 -10.81 14.80
CA PRO A 162 -15.19 -9.96 14.85
C PRO A 162 -16.12 -10.25 16.04
N TYR A 163 -16.02 -11.40 16.71
CA TYR A 163 -16.99 -11.81 17.74
C TYR A 163 -16.52 -11.56 19.17
N THR A 164 -15.26 -11.19 19.37
CA THR A 164 -14.71 -10.91 20.70
C THR A 164 -15.37 -9.69 21.36
N GLN A 165 -15.61 -9.82 22.68
CA GLN A 165 -16.19 -8.78 23.55
C GLN A 165 -17.48 -8.13 23.01
N GLY A 166 -18.36 -8.93 22.40
CA GLY A 166 -19.65 -8.44 21.91
C GLY A 166 -19.55 -7.63 20.62
N GLY A 167 -18.50 -7.83 19.82
CA GLY A 167 -18.30 -7.13 18.55
C GLY A 167 -17.49 -5.84 18.67
N GLN A 168 -16.63 -5.74 19.69
CA GLN A 168 -15.78 -4.56 19.89
C GLN A 168 -14.93 -4.24 18.66
N HIS A 169 -14.36 -5.26 18.01
CA HIS A 169 -13.54 -5.07 16.80
C HIS A 169 -14.38 -4.64 15.59
N ILE A 170 -15.64 -5.07 15.51
CA ILE A 170 -16.60 -4.59 14.51
C ILE A 170 -16.91 -3.11 14.73
N ALA A 171 -17.26 -2.72 15.96
CA ALA A 171 -17.54 -1.34 16.30
C ALA A 171 -16.30 -0.44 16.06
N GLY A 172 -15.10 -0.89 16.45
CA GLY A 172 -13.85 -0.18 16.16
C GLY A 172 -13.61 0.01 14.66
N ALA A 173 -13.90 -1.00 13.84
CA ALA A 173 -13.82 -0.89 12.39
C ALA A 173 -14.88 0.07 11.81
N MET A 174 -16.08 0.14 12.39
CA MET A 174 -17.12 1.10 12.00
C MET A 174 -16.69 2.54 12.28
N VAL A 175 -16.02 2.82 13.40
CA VAL A 175 -15.44 4.15 13.69
C VAL A 175 -14.44 4.54 12.60
N ILE A 176 -13.59 3.61 12.16
CA ILE A 176 -12.62 3.87 11.07
C ILE A 176 -13.37 4.11 9.75
N ALA A 177 -14.44 3.35 9.49
CA ALA A 177 -15.24 3.47 8.28
C ALA A 177 -16.03 4.79 8.22
N GLU A 178 -16.49 5.33 9.35
CA GLU A 178 -17.23 6.60 9.43
C GLU A 178 -16.42 7.79 8.88
N GLU A 179 -15.10 7.78 9.05
CA GLU A 179 -14.20 8.83 8.55
C GLU A 179 -13.93 8.73 7.03
N LYS A 180 -14.40 7.67 6.38
CA LYS A 180 -14.27 7.48 4.91
C LYS A 180 -15.36 8.28 4.16
N SER A 181 -15.26 8.36 2.84
CA SER A 181 -16.18 9.17 2.01
C SER A 181 -17.65 8.79 2.13
N GLY A 182 -17.94 7.53 2.46
CA GLY A 182 -19.30 6.99 2.48
C GLY A 182 -19.91 6.71 1.10
N GLU A 183 -19.16 6.87 0.00
CA GLU A 183 -19.65 6.57 -1.36
C GLU A 183 -20.00 5.09 -1.52
N LYS A 184 -19.22 4.22 -0.89
CA LYS A 184 -19.46 2.79 -0.80
C LYS A 184 -19.21 2.34 0.63
N MET A 185 -20.16 1.62 1.21
CA MET A 185 -19.98 1.01 2.52
C MET A 185 -20.85 -0.23 2.66
N GLN A 186 -20.21 -1.39 2.74
CA GLN A 186 -20.89 -2.66 2.91
C GLN A 186 -20.03 -3.64 3.72
N PHE A 187 -20.68 -4.47 4.52
CA PHE A 187 -20.04 -5.60 5.17
C PHE A 187 -19.82 -6.72 4.15
N SER A 188 -18.65 -7.36 4.20
CA SER A 188 -18.26 -8.46 3.32
C SER A 188 -17.56 -9.53 4.15
N GLY A 189 -17.90 -10.79 3.93
CA GLY A 189 -17.32 -11.93 4.65
C GLY A 189 -18.37 -13.00 4.90
N ASP A 190 -18.23 -13.70 6.02
CA ASP A 190 -19.16 -14.75 6.43
C ASP A 190 -20.57 -14.19 6.67
N SER A 191 -21.61 -14.98 6.40
CA SER A 191 -23.00 -14.56 6.64
C SER A 191 -23.26 -14.24 8.12
N ALA A 192 -22.61 -14.97 9.03
CA ALA A 192 -22.65 -14.71 10.46
C ALA A 192 -22.01 -13.36 10.81
N PHE A 193 -20.91 -13.00 10.16
CA PHE A 193 -20.25 -11.71 10.35
C PHE A 193 -21.13 -10.57 9.84
N VAL A 194 -21.68 -10.69 8.63
CA VAL A 194 -22.58 -9.67 8.06
C VAL A 194 -23.80 -9.46 8.95
N GLY A 195 -24.41 -10.54 9.45
CA GLY A 195 -25.54 -10.46 10.39
C GLY A 195 -25.16 -9.79 11.70
N ALA A 196 -24.06 -10.19 12.32
CA ALA A 196 -23.56 -9.59 13.56
C ALA A 196 -23.25 -8.10 13.39
N ALA A 197 -22.58 -7.73 12.29
CA ALA A 197 -22.26 -6.35 11.99
C ALA A 197 -23.52 -5.50 11.81
N CYS A 198 -24.50 -5.97 11.02
CA CYS A 198 -25.77 -5.27 10.85
C CYS A 198 -26.55 -5.10 12.18
N ASN A 199 -26.48 -6.09 13.08
CA ASN A 199 -27.11 -6.00 14.40
C ASN A 199 -26.47 -4.96 15.32
N ILE A 200 -25.18 -4.65 15.13
CA ILE A 200 -24.44 -3.64 15.93
C ILE A 200 -24.73 -2.22 15.41
N VAL A 201 -25.05 -2.06 14.12
CA VAL A 201 -25.25 -0.75 13.48
C VAL A 201 -26.28 0.14 14.21
N PRO A 202 -27.47 -0.33 14.62
CA PRO A 202 -28.41 0.51 15.37
C PRO A 202 -27.83 1.09 16.66
N TRP A 203 -27.08 0.27 17.42
CA TRP A 203 -26.41 0.71 18.64
C TRP A 203 -25.30 1.72 18.32
N PHE A 204 -24.49 1.43 17.30
CA PHE A 204 -23.42 2.32 16.83
C PHE A 204 -23.96 3.70 16.43
N ASN A 205 -24.99 3.73 15.58
CA ASN A 205 -25.61 4.97 15.11
C ASN A 205 -26.29 5.76 16.24
N SER A 206 -26.78 5.09 17.28
CA SER A 206 -27.39 5.77 18.43
C SER A 206 -26.34 6.48 19.30
N GLY A 207 -25.08 6.05 19.25
CA GLY A 207 -23.96 6.64 19.97
C GLY A 207 -23.08 7.58 19.16
N GLY A 208 -23.19 7.56 17.82
CA GLY A 208 -22.41 8.41 16.90
C GLY A 208 -23.10 9.73 16.53
N GLU A 209 -22.34 10.68 16.00
CA GLU A 209 -22.89 11.95 15.49
C GLU A 209 -23.57 11.78 14.12
N LYS A 210 -23.11 10.81 13.32
CA LYS A 210 -23.62 10.53 11.98
C LYS A 210 -23.94 9.05 11.83
N PRO A 211 -25.01 8.68 11.11
CA PRO A 211 -25.30 7.29 10.82
C PRO A 211 -24.26 6.73 9.84
N LEU A 212 -23.90 5.46 10.02
CA LEU A 212 -23.01 4.75 9.12
C LEU A 212 -23.65 4.64 7.71
N PRO A 213 -23.04 5.15 6.62
CA PRO A 213 -23.69 5.25 5.32
C PRO A 213 -23.70 3.91 4.54
N LEU A 214 -24.44 2.90 5.03
CA LEU A 214 -24.56 1.61 4.34
C LEU A 214 -25.17 1.77 2.95
N THR A 215 -24.54 1.13 1.95
CA THR A 215 -24.94 1.22 0.54
C THR A 215 -25.66 -0.03 0.02
N ASP A 216 -25.46 -1.20 0.63
CA ASP A 216 -26.16 -2.43 0.24
C ASP A 216 -27.61 -2.41 0.76
N PRO A 217 -28.63 -2.44 -0.12
CA PRO A 217 -30.05 -2.40 0.28
C PRO A 217 -30.43 -3.49 1.29
N ARG A 218 -29.88 -4.71 1.17
CA ARG A 218 -30.20 -5.80 2.08
C ARG A 218 -29.66 -5.52 3.48
N GLN A 219 -28.43 -5.04 3.55
CA GLN A 219 -27.79 -4.69 4.83
C GLN A 219 -28.45 -3.47 5.46
N ARG A 220 -28.93 -2.51 4.65
CA ARG A 220 -29.71 -1.36 5.14
C ARG A 220 -30.99 -1.80 5.84
N VAL A 221 -31.74 -2.74 5.25
CA VAL A 221 -32.93 -3.32 5.89
C VAL A 221 -32.55 -4.07 7.16
N MET A 222 -31.50 -4.90 7.13
CA MET A 222 -31.03 -5.65 8.31
C MET A 222 -30.58 -4.73 9.45
N ALA A 223 -29.95 -3.62 9.14
CA ALA A 223 -29.50 -2.61 10.09
C ALA A 223 -30.62 -1.63 10.52
N GLY A 224 -31.85 -1.80 10.02
CA GLY A 224 -33.02 -1.02 10.43
C GLY A 224 -33.12 0.38 9.83
N TYR A 225 -32.36 0.68 8.76
CA TYR A 225 -32.50 1.95 8.03
C TYR A 225 -33.78 2.01 7.20
N ASP A 226 -34.06 0.92 6.47
CA ASP A 226 -35.19 0.83 5.55
C ASP A 226 -36.18 -0.23 6.04
N LYS A 227 -37.47 -0.02 5.77
CA LYS A 227 -38.49 -1.05 6.03
C LYS A 227 -38.35 -2.16 4.99
N PRO A 228 -38.55 -3.44 5.35
CA PRO A 228 -38.61 -4.50 4.36
C PRO A 228 -39.73 -4.19 3.37
N GLU A 229 -39.45 -4.29 2.06
CA GLU A 229 -40.47 -4.12 1.03
C GLU A 229 -41.58 -5.16 1.26
N THR A 230 -42.71 -4.72 1.80
CA THR A 230 -43.94 -5.51 1.79
C THR A 230 -44.44 -5.52 0.36
N HIS A 231 -44.06 -6.53 -0.42
CA HIS A 231 -44.79 -6.91 -1.61
C HIS A 231 -46.21 -7.28 -1.16
N SER A 232 -47.15 -6.34 -1.27
CA SER A 232 -48.55 -6.67 -1.12
C SER A 232 -48.91 -7.55 -2.30
N ASP A 233 -49.13 -8.84 -2.04
CA ASP A 233 -49.64 -9.85 -2.97
C ASP A 233 -51.10 -9.57 -3.39
N ARG A 234 -51.49 -8.30 -3.44
CA ARG A 234 -52.75 -7.88 -4.03
C ARG A 234 -52.49 -7.76 -5.53
N PRO A 235 -53.11 -8.61 -6.37
CA PRO A 235 -53.06 -8.39 -7.81
C PRO A 235 -53.64 -7.01 -8.07
N VAL A 236 -52.81 -6.09 -8.57
CA VAL A 236 -53.28 -4.83 -9.12
C VAL A 236 -54.01 -5.20 -10.42
N MET A 237 -55.30 -5.48 -10.30
CA MET A 237 -56.20 -5.57 -11.45
C MET A 237 -56.27 -4.17 -12.04
N THR A 238 -55.35 -3.89 -12.97
CA THR A 238 -55.56 -2.80 -13.91
C THR A 238 -56.79 -3.21 -14.74
N HIS A 239 -57.93 -2.58 -14.46
CA HIS A 239 -59.08 -2.65 -15.37
C HIS A 239 -58.69 -1.97 -16.68
N ARG A 240 -57.95 -2.70 -17.52
CA ARG A 240 -57.87 -2.40 -18.94
C ARG A 240 -59.25 -2.77 -19.47
N ILE A 241 -60.06 -1.77 -19.80
CA ILE A 241 -61.34 -1.99 -20.48
C ILE A 241 -60.95 -2.66 -21.80
N VAL A 242 -61.24 -3.96 -21.90
CA VAL A 242 -61.09 -4.73 -23.12
C VAL A 242 -62.50 -4.92 -23.65
N ASP A 243 -62.78 -4.43 -24.85
CA ASP A 243 -64.06 -4.62 -25.51
C ASP A 243 -64.40 -6.12 -25.61
N GLU A 244 -65.68 -6.45 -25.38
CA GLU A 244 -66.20 -7.81 -25.22
C GLU A 244 -65.85 -8.75 -26.40
N GLU A 245 -65.72 -8.16 -27.60
CA GLU A 245 -65.31 -8.86 -28.82
C GLU A 245 -63.88 -9.41 -28.75
N THR A 246 -62.96 -8.68 -28.11
CA THR A 246 -61.55 -9.09 -27.99
C THR A 246 -61.39 -10.25 -27.00
N TYR A 247 -62.21 -10.27 -25.95
CA TYR A 247 -62.24 -11.36 -24.97
C TYR A 247 -62.76 -12.66 -25.60
N LEU A 248 -63.82 -12.57 -26.41
CA LEU A 248 -64.39 -13.73 -27.11
C LEU A 248 -63.45 -14.28 -28.20
N ALA A 249 -62.71 -13.42 -28.92
CA ALA A 249 -61.70 -13.84 -29.90
C ALA A 249 -60.56 -14.64 -29.26
N SER A 250 -60.13 -14.28 -28.04
CA SER A 250 -59.06 -15.01 -27.34
C SER A 250 -59.44 -16.44 -26.91
N ARG A 251 -60.75 -16.75 -26.78
CA ARG A 251 -61.23 -18.10 -26.42
C ARG A 251 -61.34 -19.06 -27.61
N GLN A 252 -61.33 -18.57 -28.85
CA GLN A 252 -61.48 -19.40 -30.05
C GLN A 252 -60.14 -19.91 -30.62
N GLY A 253 -58.99 -19.46 -30.11
CA GLY A 253 -57.66 -19.87 -30.58
C GLY A 253 -57.13 -21.21 -30.06
N VAL A 254 -57.84 -21.90 -29.16
CA VAL A 254 -57.37 -23.16 -28.55
C VAL A 254 -58.11 -24.34 -29.19
N ARG A 255 -57.77 -24.69 -30.44
CA ARG A 255 -57.95 -26.02 -31.05
C ARG A 255 -57.51 -25.97 -32.52
N ALA A 256 -56.22 -26.21 -32.77
CA ALA A 256 -55.75 -26.76 -34.04
C ALA A 256 -54.24 -27.09 -33.97
N VAL A 257 -53.96 -28.38 -34.10
CA VAL A 257 -52.82 -28.97 -34.84
C VAL A 257 -51.54 -29.25 -34.05
N ASP A 258 -51.40 -30.56 -33.81
CA ASP A 258 -50.22 -31.36 -33.53
C ASP A 258 -49.26 -31.43 -34.74
N ASP A 259 -48.07 -32.00 -34.52
CA ASP A 259 -47.07 -32.43 -35.52
C ASP A 259 -46.05 -31.39 -36.04
N ARG A 260 -44.80 -31.48 -35.56
CA ARG A 260 -43.65 -31.97 -36.36
C ARG A 260 -42.28 -31.88 -35.64
N GLU A 261 -41.65 -33.05 -35.64
CA GLU A 261 -40.22 -33.32 -35.88
C GLU A 261 -39.14 -32.73 -34.96
N THR A 262 -38.59 -33.66 -34.17
CA THR A 262 -37.20 -33.75 -33.72
C THR A 262 -36.20 -33.43 -34.84
N ASP A 263 -35.32 -32.46 -34.62
CA ASP A 263 -34.09 -32.34 -35.40
C ASP A 263 -32.89 -31.92 -34.52
N GLU A 264 -31.73 -32.40 -34.93
CA GLU A 264 -30.60 -32.85 -34.12
C GLU A 264 -29.71 -31.74 -33.53
N LEU A 265 -29.26 -31.94 -32.29
CA LEU A 265 -28.18 -31.19 -31.64
C LEU A 265 -26.82 -31.51 -32.29
N LYS A 266 -26.25 -30.57 -33.05
CA LYS A 266 -24.84 -30.62 -33.47
C LYS A 266 -23.95 -29.96 -32.41
N PRO A 267 -22.83 -30.60 -32.00
CA PRO A 267 -21.89 -30.02 -31.04
C PRO A 267 -20.90 -29.09 -31.74
N GLU A 268 -20.87 -27.81 -31.35
CA GLU A 268 -19.85 -26.87 -31.82
C GLU A 268 -18.50 -27.15 -31.13
N LYS A 269 -17.47 -27.24 -31.98
CA LYS A 269 -16.08 -27.54 -31.61
C LYS A 269 -15.45 -26.32 -30.93
N ASN A 270 -15.11 -26.51 -29.66
CA ASN A 270 -14.33 -25.57 -28.87
C ASN A 270 -12.89 -25.52 -29.40
N THR A 271 -12.46 -24.35 -29.92
CA THR A 271 -11.07 -24.12 -30.33
C THR A 271 -10.33 -23.31 -29.27
N HIS A 272 -9.39 -23.98 -28.61
CA HIS A 272 -8.36 -23.35 -27.78
C HIS A 272 -7.52 -22.37 -28.62
N ARG A 273 -7.35 -21.14 -28.13
CA ARG A 273 -6.20 -20.29 -28.52
C ARG A 273 -5.38 -19.93 -27.30
N LEU A 274 -4.17 -20.50 -27.27
CA LEU A 274 -3.02 -20.00 -26.52
C LEU A 274 -2.33 -18.91 -27.35
N ARG A 275 -2.17 -17.72 -26.76
CA ARG A 275 -0.91 -16.97 -26.75
C ARG A 275 -0.99 -15.79 -25.80
#